data_AF-A0A5F9D665-F1
#
_entry.id   AF-A0A5F9D665-F1
#
_cell.length_a   1.000
_cell.length_b   1.000
_cell.length_c   1.000
_cell.angle_alpha   90.00
_cell.angle_beta   90.00
_cell.angle_gamma   90.00
#
_symmetry.space_group_name_H-M   'P 1'
#
loop_
_entity.id
_entity.type
_entity.pdbx_description
1 polymer ?
#
loop_
_entity_poly.entity_id
_entity_poly.type
_entity_poly.pdbx_seq_one_letter_code
_entity_poly.pdbx_strand_id
1 'polypeptide(L)'
;MMPKHCFLGLLIHFFLTGIGGSQPVHGSLKPQKVQFKSKNFHNVLHWQPGRMCVGNSNVYFVQHKMYGQSEWKDKQDCWGIRELFCDLTNETSHLQEPYYGRVQAACPGSHSDWGMSQRFTPLWERTKDL
;
A
#
# COMPACT_ATOMS: atom_id res chain seq x y z
N MET A 1 55.78 -23.28 25.26
CA MET A 1 54.74 -22.96 26.27
C MET A 1 54.72 -21.45 26.44
N MET A 2 53.58 -20.81 26.16
CA MET A 2 53.36 -19.36 26.35
C MET A 2 53.73 -18.95 27.79
N PRO A 3 54.23 -17.73 28.05
CA PRO A 3 53.34 -16.56 28.11
C PRO A 3 53.96 -15.20 27.79
N LYS A 4 53.11 -14.23 27.41
CA LYS A 4 52.89 -12.96 28.15
C LYS A 4 52.03 -12.00 27.32
N HIS A 5 50.79 -11.81 27.77
CA HIS A 5 50.03 -10.59 27.48
C HIS A 5 50.54 -9.48 28.40
N CYS A 6 51.13 -8.45 27.83
CA CYS A 6 51.27 -7.12 28.43
C CYS A 6 51.22 -6.11 27.29
N PHE A 7 50.05 -5.55 27.01
CA PHE A 7 49.99 -4.26 26.33
C PHE A 7 49.11 -3.32 27.14
N LEU A 8 49.79 -2.29 27.65
CA LEU A 8 49.28 -1.15 28.38
C LEU A 8 48.21 -0.42 27.57
N GLY A 9 47.28 0.19 28.30
CA GLY A 9 46.06 0.75 27.77
C GLY A 9 46.22 2.02 26.94
N LEU A 10 45.16 2.29 26.17
CA LEU A 10 44.81 3.61 25.71
C LEU A 10 43.28 3.72 25.79
N LEU A 11 42.81 4.41 26.83
CA LEU A 11 41.41 4.78 27.02
C LEU A 11 41.08 5.89 26.03
N ILE A 12 40.39 5.57 24.94
CA ILE A 12 39.76 6.57 24.08
C ILE A 12 38.27 6.59 24.42
N HIS A 13 37.90 7.46 25.35
CA HIS A 13 36.51 7.86 25.57
C HIS A 13 36.14 8.89 24.48
N PHE A 14 35.48 8.45 23.42
CA PHE A 14 34.77 9.36 22.52
C PHE A 14 33.30 9.42 22.94
N PHE A 15 32.97 10.40 23.78
CA PHE A 15 31.60 10.78 24.06
C PHE A 15 31.03 11.58 22.88
N LEU A 16 29.87 11.11 22.40
CA LEU A 16 28.77 11.84 21.76
C LEU A 16 29.11 12.67 20.50
N THR A 17 28.67 12.14 19.35
CA THR A 17 27.61 12.83 18.60
C THR A 17 26.60 11.80 18.14
N GLY A 18 25.49 11.71 18.88
CA GLY A 18 24.27 11.16 18.33
C GLY A 18 23.80 12.07 17.20
N ILE A 19 24.30 11.83 15.98
CA ILE A 19 23.53 12.12 14.78
C ILE A 19 22.82 10.81 14.47
N GLY A 20 21.81 10.52 15.31
CA GLY A 20 20.60 9.91 14.79
C GLY A 20 19.99 10.95 13.86
N GLY A 21 20.60 11.12 12.68
CA GLY A 21 19.87 11.65 11.56
C GLY A 21 18.74 10.66 11.36
N SER A 22 17.57 10.97 11.93
CA SER A 22 16.34 10.50 11.33
C SER A 22 16.44 11.01 9.90
N GLN A 23 16.93 10.15 8.99
CA GLN A 23 16.60 10.32 7.59
C GLN A 23 15.11 10.62 7.60
N PRO A 24 14.64 11.69 6.94
CA PRO A 24 13.23 11.74 6.63
C PRO A 24 12.99 10.39 5.95
N VAL A 25 12.20 9.54 6.59
CA VAL A 25 11.69 8.34 5.96
C VAL A 25 10.91 8.92 4.80
N HIS A 26 11.56 9.07 3.64
CA HIS A 26 10.94 9.61 2.45
C HIS A 26 9.85 8.60 2.14
N GLY A 27 8.62 8.91 2.59
CA GLY A 27 7.54 7.94 2.64
C GLY A 27 7.36 7.27 1.28
N SER A 28 6.95 6.01 1.27
CA SER A 28 6.67 5.32 0.01
C SER A 28 5.48 5.96 -0.71
N LEU A 29 5.56 6.10 -2.04
CA LEU A 29 4.41 6.52 -2.87
C LEU A 29 3.26 5.50 -2.85
N LYS A 30 3.56 4.26 -2.44
CA LYS A 30 2.62 3.14 -2.44
C LYS A 30 1.35 3.47 -1.66
N PRO A 31 0.15 3.31 -2.25
CA PRO A 31 -1.12 3.42 -1.53
C PRO A 31 -1.17 2.51 -0.30
N GLN A 32 -1.72 3.04 0.79
CA GLN A 32 -1.82 2.37 2.08
C GLN A 32 -3.28 2.06 2.41
N LYS A 33 -3.51 1.10 3.32
CA LYS A 33 -4.86 0.73 3.80
C LYS A 33 -5.88 0.56 2.67
N VAL A 34 -5.48 -0.16 1.62
CA VAL A 34 -6.34 -0.49 0.50
C VAL A 34 -7.39 -1.49 0.98
N GLN A 35 -8.66 -1.14 0.90
CA GLN A 35 -9.75 -1.97 1.44
C GLN A 35 -11.06 -1.72 0.71
N PHE A 36 -11.86 -2.76 0.56
CA PHE A 36 -13.24 -2.61 0.11
C PHE A 36 -14.11 -2.05 1.24
N LYS A 37 -15.04 -1.17 0.87
CA LYS A 37 -16.22 -0.83 1.68
C LYS A 37 -17.44 -1.24 0.87
N SER A 38 -18.33 -2.01 1.50
CA SER A 38 -19.55 -2.50 0.85
C SER A 38 -20.76 -2.02 1.62
N LYS A 39 -21.79 -1.55 0.91
CA LYS A 39 -23.11 -1.27 1.48
C LYS A 39 -24.18 -1.64 0.46
N ASN A 40 -25.09 -2.54 0.80
CA ASN A 40 -26.12 -3.03 -0.14
C ASN A 40 -25.55 -3.47 -1.49
N PHE A 41 -24.41 -4.19 -1.48
CA PHE A 41 -23.67 -4.64 -2.67
C PHE A 41 -23.07 -3.53 -3.55
N HIS A 42 -23.15 -2.27 -3.13
CA HIS A 42 -22.32 -1.22 -3.68
C HIS A 42 -20.91 -1.36 -3.10
N ASN A 43 -19.96 -1.79 -3.93
CA ASN A 43 -18.65 -2.27 -3.51
C ASN A 43 -17.56 -1.31 -4.01
N VAL A 44 -17.05 -0.47 -3.11
CA VAL A 44 -16.10 0.59 -3.44
C VAL A 44 -14.74 0.27 -2.81
N LEU A 45 -13.69 0.28 -3.63
CA LEU A 45 -12.32 0.18 -3.14
C LEU A 45 -11.85 1.54 -2.66
N HIS A 46 -11.39 1.63 -1.42
CA HIS A 46 -10.82 2.84 -0.82
C HIS A 46 -9.36 2.63 -0.45
N TRP A 47 -8.58 3.72 -0.44
CA TRP A 47 -7.20 3.71 0.03
C TRP A 47 -6.82 5.01 0.72
N GLN A 48 -5.76 4.96 1.51
CA GLN A 48 -5.03 6.13 1.96
C GLN A 48 -3.87 6.38 1.00
N PRO A 49 -3.54 7.64 0.72
CA PRO A 49 -2.37 7.93 -0.08
C PRO A 49 -1.08 7.51 0.66
N GLY A 50 -0.05 7.18 -0.11
CA GLY A 50 1.32 7.16 0.39
C GLY A 50 1.88 8.58 0.49
N ARG A 51 3.16 8.74 0.16
CA ARG A 51 3.78 10.05 -0.01
C ARG A 51 3.12 10.84 -1.15
N MET A 52 2.95 12.13 -0.94
CA MET A 52 2.48 13.07 -1.96
C MET A 52 3.59 13.37 -2.99
N CYS A 53 3.20 13.48 -4.25
CA CYS A 53 4.00 14.09 -5.29
C CYS A 53 4.11 15.59 -5.04
N VAL A 54 5.13 16.22 -5.63
CA VAL A 54 5.25 17.68 -5.63
C VAL A 54 3.99 18.28 -6.26
N GLY A 55 3.41 19.29 -5.59
CA GLY A 55 2.18 19.94 -6.03
C GLY A 55 0.93 19.08 -5.93
N ASN A 56 0.93 18.00 -5.13
CA ASN A 56 -0.23 17.09 -4.95
C ASN A 56 -0.75 16.51 -6.28
N SER A 57 0.19 16.18 -7.17
CA SER A 57 -0.09 15.70 -8.54
C SER A 57 -0.24 14.18 -8.65
N ASN A 58 -0.46 13.47 -7.54
CA ASN A 58 -0.65 12.03 -7.55
C ASN A 58 -1.87 11.65 -8.41
N VAL A 59 -1.70 10.62 -9.22
CA VAL A 59 -2.80 9.91 -9.88
C VAL A 59 -2.78 8.45 -9.50
N TYR A 60 -3.93 7.79 -9.56
CA TYR A 60 -4.13 6.42 -9.14
C TYR A 60 -4.67 5.56 -10.26
N PHE A 61 -4.22 4.32 -10.28
CA PHE A 61 -4.65 3.30 -11.24
C PHE A 61 -5.16 2.11 -10.46
N VAL A 62 -6.35 1.62 -10.82
CA VAL A 62 -7.01 0.53 -10.11
C VAL A 62 -7.10 -0.70 -10.99
N GLN A 63 -6.76 -1.84 -10.40
CA GLN A 63 -7.00 -3.15 -10.98
C GLN A 63 -7.77 -4.03 -10.02
N HIS A 64 -8.46 -5.02 -10.57
CA HIS A 64 -9.19 -6.01 -9.79
C HIS A 64 -9.03 -7.42 -10.40
N LYS A 65 -9.34 -8.43 -9.60
CA LYS A 65 -9.52 -9.79 -10.09
C LYS A 65 -10.37 -10.63 -9.16
N MET A 66 -10.99 -11.67 -9.71
CA MET A 66 -11.59 -12.73 -8.93
C MET A 66 -10.48 -13.64 -8.35
N TYR A 67 -10.69 -14.18 -7.16
CA TYR A 67 -9.80 -15.14 -6.53
C TYR A 67 -9.62 -16.37 -7.41
N GLY A 68 -8.41 -16.92 -7.45
CA GLY A 68 -8.06 -18.03 -8.34
C GLY A 68 -7.71 -17.63 -9.77
N GLN A 69 -8.10 -16.42 -10.22
CA GLN A 69 -7.64 -15.90 -11.52
C GLN A 69 -6.18 -15.40 -11.43
N SER A 70 -5.41 -15.67 -12.48
CA SER A 70 -4.02 -15.21 -12.61
C SER A 70 -3.94 -13.75 -13.05
N GLU A 71 -4.78 -13.37 -14.01
CA GLU A 71 -4.78 -12.06 -14.65
C GLU A 71 -5.44 -10.97 -13.79
N TRP A 72 -4.87 -9.77 -13.87
CA TRP A 72 -5.44 -8.55 -13.31
C TRP A 72 -6.12 -7.74 -14.40
N LYS A 73 -7.29 -7.19 -14.10
CA LYS A 73 -8.07 -6.38 -15.04
C LYS A 73 -8.02 -4.92 -14.64
N ASP A 74 -7.81 -4.05 -15.62
CA ASP A 74 -7.80 -2.60 -15.47
C ASP A 74 -9.22 -2.06 -15.33
N LYS A 75 -9.46 -1.26 -14.28
CA LYS A 75 -10.69 -0.49 -14.18
C LYS A 75 -10.49 0.83 -14.92
N GLN A 76 -10.93 0.88 -16.17
CA GLN A 76 -10.72 2.02 -17.07
C GLN A 76 -11.25 3.34 -16.50
N ASP A 77 -12.42 3.33 -15.85
CA ASP A 77 -13.00 4.52 -15.21
C ASP A 77 -12.15 5.06 -14.03
N CYS A 78 -11.24 4.24 -13.51
CA CYS A 78 -10.34 4.55 -12.42
C CYS A 78 -8.86 4.51 -12.84
N TRP A 79 -8.60 4.75 -14.14
CA TRP A 79 -7.25 4.72 -14.70
C TRP A 79 -6.69 6.14 -14.81
N GLY A 80 -5.95 6.59 -13.78
CA GLY A 80 -5.36 7.94 -13.73
C GLY A 80 -6.21 8.96 -12.97
N ILE A 81 -7.03 8.50 -12.03
CA ILE A 81 -7.91 9.33 -11.20
C ILE A 81 -7.16 9.99 -10.04
N ARG A 82 -7.73 11.04 -9.44
CA ARG A 82 -7.15 11.72 -8.26
C ARG A 82 -7.86 11.34 -6.96
N GLU A 83 -9.05 10.80 -7.10
CA GLU A 83 -9.89 10.29 -6.04
C GLU A 83 -9.17 9.16 -5.29
N LEU A 84 -9.52 9.00 -4.02
CA LEU A 84 -8.98 7.96 -3.14
C LEU A 84 -9.92 6.76 -3.02
N PHE A 85 -10.78 6.60 -4.02
CA PHE A 85 -11.75 5.53 -4.11
C PHE A 85 -12.05 5.17 -5.56
N CYS A 86 -12.56 3.97 -5.77
CA CYS A 86 -13.00 3.49 -7.07
C CYS A 86 -14.18 2.52 -6.91
N ASP A 87 -15.26 2.75 -7.65
CA ASP A 87 -16.40 1.85 -7.67
C ASP A 87 -16.06 0.60 -8.49
N LEU A 88 -16.16 -0.57 -7.84
CA LEU A 88 -15.94 -1.90 -8.43
C LEU A 88 -17.21 -2.77 -8.34
N THR A 89 -18.40 -2.16 -8.20
CA THR A 89 -19.67 -2.86 -8.01
C THR A 89 -19.96 -3.82 -9.16
N ASN A 90 -19.79 -3.38 -10.40
CA ASN A 90 -20.06 -4.21 -11.58
C ASN A 90 -19.04 -5.35 -11.71
N GLU A 91 -17.78 -5.05 -11.38
CA GLU A 91 -16.64 -5.95 -11.38
C GLU A 91 -16.73 -7.04 -10.30
N THR A 92 -17.53 -6.81 -9.26
CA THR A 92 -17.76 -7.70 -8.11
C THR A 92 -19.19 -8.24 -8.04
N SER A 93 -19.87 -8.32 -9.20
CA SER A 93 -21.26 -8.73 -9.32
C SER A 93 -21.54 -10.20 -8.97
N HIS A 94 -20.55 -11.10 -9.02
CA HIS A 94 -20.71 -12.48 -8.55
C HIS A 94 -20.54 -12.54 -7.02
N LEU A 95 -21.64 -12.34 -6.30
CA LEU A 95 -21.63 -12.04 -4.86
C LEU A 95 -20.97 -13.09 -3.95
N GLN A 96 -20.92 -14.35 -4.37
CA GLN A 96 -20.31 -15.45 -3.62
C GLN A 96 -18.80 -15.58 -3.86
N GLU A 97 -18.30 -14.97 -4.94
CA GLU A 97 -16.91 -15.09 -5.34
C GLU A 97 -16.01 -14.16 -4.52
N PRO A 98 -14.82 -14.61 -4.10
CA PRO A 98 -13.84 -13.72 -3.49
C PRO A 98 -13.12 -12.90 -4.55
N TYR A 99 -12.73 -11.68 -4.20
CA TYR A 99 -12.05 -10.73 -5.05
C TYR A 99 -10.86 -10.09 -4.35
N TYR A 100 -9.93 -9.58 -5.15
CA TYR A 100 -8.91 -8.62 -4.73
C TYR A 100 -8.99 -7.37 -5.59
N GLY A 101 -8.73 -6.22 -4.96
CA GLY A 101 -8.48 -4.95 -5.61
C GLY A 101 -7.04 -4.52 -5.34
N ARG A 102 -6.45 -3.79 -6.26
CA ARG A 102 -5.14 -3.18 -6.06
C ARG A 102 -5.05 -1.82 -6.69
N VAL A 103 -4.22 -0.97 -6.10
CA VAL A 103 -4.06 0.41 -6.50
C VAL A 103 -2.58 0.76 -6.60
N GLN A 104 -2.20 1.40 -7.69
CA GLN A 104 -0.87 1.98 -7.87
C GLN A 104 -1.00 3.50 -7.86
N ALA A 105 -0.05 4.20 -7.25
CA ALA A 105 0.08 5.64 -7.38
C ALA A 105 1.15 5.97 -8.42
N ALA A 106 1.00 7.08 -9.13
CA ALA A 106 2.06 7.65 -9.95
C ALA A 106 2.25 9.14 -9.70
N CYS A 107 3.50 9.56 -9.86
CA CYS A 107 3.93 10.94 -10.03
C CYS A 107 4.47 11.09 -11.47
N PRO A 108 4.70 12.32 -11.95
CA PRO A 108 5.45 12.52 -13.19
C PRO A 108 6.77 11.73 -13.19
N GLY A 109 6.90 10.80 -14.13
CA GLY A 109 8.10 9.97 -14.31
C GLY A 109 8.30 8.84 -13.28
N SER A 110 7.34 8.54 -12.40
CA SER A 110 7.49 7.49 -11.39
C SER A 110 6.19 6.82 -11.02
N HIS A 111 6.21 5.48 -10.89
CA HIS A 111 5.11 4.67 -10.40
C HIS A 111 5.50 3.98 -9.09
N SER A 112 4.54 3.80 -8.18
CA SER A 112 4.74 3.04 -6.96
C SER A 112 4.61 1.53 -7.18
N ASP A 113 4.92 0.73 -6.17
CA ASP A 113 4.37 -0.63 -6.11
C ASP A 113 2.84 -0.60 -5.96
N TRP A 114 2.20 -1.73 -6.26
CA TRP A 114 0.77 -1.93 -6.02
C TRP A 114 0.46 -2.11 -4.53
N GLY A 115 -0.42 -1.27 -3.99
CA GLY A 115 -1.13 -1.50 -2.72
C GLY A 115 -2.28 -2.48 -2.94
N MET A 116 -2.32 -3.56 -2.17
CA MET A 116 -3.28 -4.66 -2.35
C MET A 116 -4.34 -4.62 -1.25
N SER A 117 -5.59 -4.92 -1.61
CA SER A 117 -6.64 -5.16 -0.64
C SER A 117 -6.49 -6.51 0.06
N GLN A 118 -7.16 -6.65 1.21
CA GLN A 118 -7.51 -7.99 1.70
C GLN A 118 -8.51 -8.66 0.75
N ARG A 119 -8.69 -9.98 0.92
CA ARG A 119 -9.72 -10.73 0.21
C ARG A 119 -11.09 -10.19 0.60
N PHE A 120 -11.92 -9.91 -0.39
CA PHE A 120 -13.26 -9.37 -0.22
C PHE A 120 -14.27 -10.29 -0.90
N THR A 121 -15.34 -10.66 -0.20
CA THR A 121 -16.46 -11.41 -0.79
C THR A 121 -17.74 -10.65 -0.50
N PRO A 122 -18.47 -10.13 -1.53
CA PRO A 122 -19.61 -9.25 -1.34
C PRO A 122 -20.68 -9.78 -0.38
N LEU A 123 -20.98 -11.08 -0.44
CA LEU A 123 -22.01 -11.70 0.40
C LEU A 123 -21.67 -11.68 1.90
N TRP A 124 -20.39 -11.77 2.26
CA TRP A 124 -19.94 -11.88 3.66
C TRP A 124 -19.67 -10.53 4.32
N GLU A 125 -19.53 -9.45 3.55
CA GLU A 125 -19.42 -8.12 4.15
C GLU A 125 -20.76 -7.64 4.72
N ARG A 126 -21.91 -8.01 4.12
CA ARG A 126 -23.23 -7.66 4.66
C ARG A 126 -23.43 -8.16 6.10
N THR A 127 -22.88 -9.33 6.45
CA THR A 127 -23.04 -9.91 7.79
C THR A 127 -22.30 -9.16 8.90
N LYS A 128 -21.47 -8.15 8.58
CA LYS A 128 -20.82 -7.30 9.59
C LYS A 128 -21.65 -6.06 9.95
N ASP A 129 -22.58 -5.66 9.09
CA ASP A 129 -23.43 -4.47 9.25
C ASP A 129 -24.85 -4.81 9.76
N LEU A 130 -25.12 -6.09 10.05
CA LEU A 130 -26.38 -6.62 10.60
C LEU A 130 -26.22 -7.08 12.05
#